data_AF-A0A829HA85-F1
#
_entry.id   AF-A0A829HA85-F1
#
_cell.length_a   1.000
_cell.length_b   1.000
_cell.length_c   1.000
_cell.angle_alpha   90.00
_cell.angle_beta   90.00
_cell.angle_gamma   90.00
#
_symmetry.space_group_name_H-M   'P 1'
#
loop_
_entity.id
_entity.type
_entity.pdbx_description
1 polymer ?
#
loop_
_entity_poly.entity_id
_entity_poly.type
_entity_poly.pdbx_seq_one_letter_code
_entity_poly.pdbx_strand_id
1 'polypeptide(L)'
;MDVLGAANLSEAAIVAILHHGLARSKYKHSQLRPEDRQGARPTGAIFLTRTKDDLREAIGFVATSQEAVLDNETCSHWTPNIFRFGTYADRRCHVLKGHSEDNLKQINTFVVDADFGSGKPSYDTALLNKFILNQNDQQELWPTLVLETPHGYQAYYVLDRPVFVRRTGDQLPAVTAAKRVSEALRAAVAKDLPQVDVGANHFGFFRKPSEENVCFFEPALTHDFGDLQDWTKLQHLTFHHDNKAHYPVKQTDQP
;
A
#
# COMPACT_ATOMS: atom_id res chain seq x y z
N MET A 1 -12.36 -14.70 -0.79
CA MET A 1 -11.16 -14.45 -1.62
C MET A 1 -10.50 -15.80 -1.87
N ASP A 2 -10.26 -16.15 -3.12
CA ASP A 2 -9.76 -17.48 -3.49
C ASP A 2 -8.24 -17.51 -3.23
N VAL A 3 -7.84 -17.82 -1.99
CA VAL A 3 -6.43 -18.05 -1.59
C VAL A 3 -5.94 -19.42 -2.10
N LEU A 4 -6.78 -20.14 -2.86
CA LEU A 4 -6.51 -21.45 -3.46
C LEU A 4 -5.41 -21.34 -4.52
N GLY A 5 -4.16 -21.39 -4.07
CA GLY A 5 -2.97 -21.36 -4.91
C GLY A 5 -1.71 -20.79 -4.24
N ALA A 6 -1.83 -20.16 -3.06
CA ALA A 6 -0.67 -19.73 -2.29
C ALA A 6 -0.05 -20.93 -1.54
N ALA A 7 1.24 -21.16 -1.72
CA ALA A 7 1.98 -22.23 -1.05
C ALA A 7 2.35 -21.87 0.40
N ASN A 8 2.38 -20.58 0.74
CA ASN A 8 2.80 -20.06 2.03
C ASN A 8 2.15 -18.71 2.38
N LEU A 9 2.46 -18.18 3.57
CA LEU A 9 1.83 -16.99 4.13
C LEU A 9 2.14 -15.73 3.31
N SER A 10 3.39 -15.56 2.89
CA SER A 10 3.82 -14.40 2.11
C SER A 10 3.25 -14.39 0.69
N GLU A 11 3.12 -15.56 0.05
CA GLU A 11 2.41 -15.69 -1.22
C GLU A 11 0.94 -15.34 -1.06
N ALA A 12 0.27 -15.81 0.00
CA ALA A 12 -1.13 -15.49 0.27
C ALA A 12 -1.31 -13.97 0.45
N ALA A 13 -0.40 -13.31 1.17
CA ALA A 13 -0.39 -11.87 1.34
C ALA A 13 -0.19 -11.12 0.01
N ILE A 14 0.75 -11.57 -0.83
CA ILE A 14 0.98 -11.00 -2.16
C ILE A 14 -0.28 -11.12 -3.03
N VAL A 15 -0.91 -12.31 -3.05
CA VAL A 15 -2.12 -12.56 -3.84
C VAL A 15 -3.29 -11.70 -3.37
N ALA A 16 -3.48 -11.59 -2.05
CA ALA A 16 -4.51 -10.73 -1.46
C ALA A 16 -4.34 -9.26 -1.89
N ILE A 17 -3.10 -8.75 -1.87
CA ILE A 17 -2.78 -7.38 -2.27
C ILE A 17 -2.96 -7.17 -3.78
N LEU A 18 -2.58 -8.13 -4.63
CA LEU A 18 -2.61 -7.94 -6.08
C LEU A 18 -4.03 -7.99 -6.68
N HIS A 19 -4.98 -8.60 -5.97
CA HIS A 19 -6.32 -8.92 -6.48
C HIS A 19 -6.25 -9.59 -7.87
N HIS A 20 -6.83 -8.95 -8.89
CA HIS A 20 -6.79 -9.37 -10.29
C HIS A 20 -6.12 -8.30 -11.17
N GLY A 21 -5.19 -7.54 -10.59
CA GLY A 21 -4.53 -6.43 -11.28
C GLY A 21 -3.54 -6.83 -12.36
N LEU A 22 -2.93 -8.01 -12.20
CA LEU A 22 -1.94 -8.61 -13.09
C LEU A 22 -2.46 -9.91 -13.70
N ALA A 23 -1.90 -10.32 -14.83
CA ALA A 23 -2.21 -11.63 -15.40
C ALA A 23 -1.82 -12.74 -14.41
N ARG A 24 -2.56 -13.86 -14.36
CA ARG A 24 -2.16 -14.98 -13.47
C ARG A 24 -0.80 -15.56 -13.89
N SER A 25 -0.63 -15.85 -15.18
CA SER A 25 0.56 -16.48 -15.76
C SER A 25 1.48 -15.51 -16.50
N LYS A 26 2.77 -15.84 -16.56
CA LYS A 26 3.76 -15.20 -17.43
C LYS A 26 3.37 -15.35 -18.89
N TYR A 27 3.78 -14.40 -19.74
CA TYR A 27 3.54 -14.50 -21.18
C TYR A 27 4.42 -15.56 -21.84
N LYS A 28 5.68 -15.68 -21.42
CA LYS A 28 6.64 -16.71 -21.85
C LYS A 28 7.12 -17.50 -20.64
N HIS A 29 7.45 -18.78 -20.86
CA HIS A 29 8.03 -19.66 -19.84
C HIS A 29 7.20 -19.76 -18.54
N SER A 30 5.87 -19.67 -18.66
CA SER A 30 4.98 -19.96 -17.54
C SER A 30 5.02 -21.44 -17.20
N GLN A 31 5.01 -21.75 -15.90
CA GLN A 31 4.93 -23.08 -15.31
C GLN A 31 3.48 -23.52 -15.07
N LEU A 32 2.52 -22.59 -15.09
CA LEU A 32 1.09 -22.90 -14.98
C LEU A 32 0.61 -23.69 -16.20
N ARG A 33 -0.29 -24.66 -16.03
CA ARG A 33 -0.77 -25.47 -17.15
C ARG A 33 -1.63 -24.62 -18.10
N PRO A 34 -1.72 -24.93 -19.41
CA PRO A 34 -2.49 -24.13 -20.37
C PRO A 34 -3.97 -23.91 -19.98
N GLU A 35 -4.58 -24.90 -19.34
CA GLU A 35 -5.95 -24.82 -18.77
C GLU A 35 -6.09 -23.74 -17.70
N ASP A 36 -5.06 -23.55 -16.87
CA ASP A 36 -5.00 -22.53 -15.83
C ASP A 36 -4.72 -21.11 -16.40
N ARG A 37 -4.50 -20.99 -17.72
CA ARG A 37 -4.21 -19.72 -18.42
C ARG A 37 -5.41 -19.13 -19.17
N GLN A 38 -6.59 -19.76 -19.11
CA GLN A 38 -7.77 -19.31 -19.84
C GLN A 38 -8.39 -18.03 -19.25
N GLY A 39 -8.92 -17.16 -20.12
CA GLY A 39 -9.66 -15.95 -19.73
C GLY A 39 -9.00 -14.64 -20.16
N ALA A 40 -9.66 -13.52 -19.82
CA ALA A 40 -9.17 -12.18 -20.10
C ALA A 40 -7.89 -11.92 -19.31
N ARG A 41 -6.81 -11.51 -19.98
CA ARG A 41 -5.55 -11.14 -19.33
C ARG A 41 -5.58 -9.66 -18.96
N PRO A 42 -5.67 -9.31 -17.67
CA PRO A 42 -5.55 -7.92 -17.26
C PRO A 42 -4.16 -7.38 -17.65
N THR A 43 -4.14 -6.15 -18.15
CA THR A 43 -2.94 -5.44 -18.55
C THR A 43 -2.49 -4.54 -17.40
N GLY A 44 -1.45 -4.92 -16.68
CA GLY A 44 -0.94 -4.17 -15.55
C GLY A 44 0.54 -4.47 -15.35
N ALA A 45 1.20 -3.58 -14.61
CA ALA A 45 2.59 -3.72 -14.27
C ALA A 45 2.80 -3.38 -12.80
N ILE A 46 3.71 -4.11 -12.17
CA ILE A 46 4.36 -3.71 -10.93
C ILE A 46 5.87 -3.72 -11.14
N PHE A 47 6.54 -3.01 -10.25
CA PHE A 47 7.98 -2.85 -10.21
C PHE A 47 8.55 -3.58 -8.99
N LEU A 48 9.67 -4.27 -9.18
CA LEU A 48 10.35 -5.08 -8.18
C LEU A 48 11.82 -4.71 -8.15
N THR A 49 12.42 -4.62 -6.96
CA THR A 49 13.87 -4.41 -6.79
C THR A 49 14.43 -5.40 -5.77
N ARG A 50 15.69 -5.84 -5.97
CA ARG A 50 16.28 -6.87 -5.09
C ARG A 50 16.76 -6.29 -3.78
N THR A 51 17.40 -5.14 -3.81
CA THR A 51 17.98 -4.50 -2.62
C THR A 51 17.51 -3.05 -2.46
N LYS A 52 17.86 -2.44 -1.32
CA LYS A 52 17.65 -1.00 -1.09
C LYS A 52 18.55 -0.16 -2.00
N ASP A 53 19.76 -0.63 -2.30
CA ASP A 53 20.68 0.08 -3.18
C ASP A 53 20.21 0.02 -4.64
N ASP A 54 19.71 -1.14 -5.09
CA ASP A 54 19.04 -1.25 -6.38
C ASP A 54 17.86 -0.26 -6.48
N LEU A 55 17.06 -0.15 -5.42
CA LEU A 55 15.95 0.81 -5.38
C LEU A 55 16.44 2.27 -5.52
N ARG A 56 17.54 2.64 -4.84
CA ARG A 56 18.14 3.98 -4.93
C ARG A 56 18.61 4.30 -6.36
N GLU A 57 19.12 3.29 -7.06
CA GLU A 57 19.57 3.40 -8.44
C GLU A 57 18.45 3.18 -9.46
N ALA A 58 17.21 2.98 -9.00
CA ALA A 58 16.05 2.57 -9.80
C ALA A 58 16.31 1.28 -10.62
N ILE A 59 17.21 0.42 -10.17
CA ILE A 59 17.52 -0.87 -10.79
C ILE A 59 16.48 -1.92 -10.33
N GLY A 60 15.95 -2.66 -11.28
CA GLY A 60 15.03 -3.75 -10.97
C GLY A 60 14.39 -4.32 -12.22
N PHE A 61 13.18 -4.86 -12.07
CA PHE A 61 12.43 -5.38 -13.21
C PHE A 61 10.93 -5.17 -13.07
N VAL A 62 10.27 -5.20 -14.22
CA VAL A 62 8.83 -5.04 -14.39
C VAL A 62 8.17 -6.41 -14.44
N ALA A 63 7.24 -6.67 -13.52
CA ALA A 63 6.39 -7.86 -13.54
C ALA A 63 4.99 -7.49 -14.03
N THR A 64 4.47 -8.30 -14.97
CA THR A 64 3.13 -8.13 -15.57
C THR A 64 2.19 -9.29 -15.26
N SER A 65 2.65 -10.23 -14.43
CA SER A 65 1.89 -11.39 -14.01
C SER A 65 2.18 -11.75 -12.56
N GLN A 66 1.18 -12.25 -11.84
CA GLN A 66 1.31 -12.76 -10.47
C GLN A 66 2.42 -13.80 -10.36
N GLU A 67 2.45 -14.79 -11.26
CA GLU A 67 3.54 -15.80 -11.32
C GLU A 67 4.93 -15.16 -11.39
N ALA A 68 5.10 -14.03 -12.09
CA ALA A 68 6.38 -13.34 -12.11
C ALA A 68 6.72 -12.64 -10.79
N VAL A 69 5.72 -12.23 -10.02
CA VAL A 69 5.94 -11.63 -8.69
C VAL A 69 6.35 -12.71 -7.69
N LEU A 70 5.67 -13.86 -7.73
CA LEU A 70 5.93 -14.99 -6.82
C LEU A 70 7.31 -15.62 -7.10
N ASP A 71 7.64 -15.85 -8.38
CA ASP A 71 8.95 -16.42 -8.78
C ASP A 71 10.16 -15.52 -8.43
N ASN A 72 9.92 -14.26 -8.07
CA ASN A 72 10.96 -13.34 -7.63
C ASN A 72 10.88 -13.09 -6.12
N GLU A 73 10.88 -14.18 -5.36
CA GLU A 73 10.85 -14.17 -3.90
C GLU A 73 11.99 -13.35 -3.27
N THR A 74 13.16 -13.36 -3.88
CA THR A 74 14.38 -12.66 -3.42
C THR A 74 14.31 -11.14 -3.50
N CYS A 75 13.26 -10.58 -4.11
CA CYS A 75 13.07 -9.13 -4.15
C CYS A 75 12.65 -8.58 -2.79
N SER A 76 13.36 -7.57 -2.31
CA SER A 76 13.05 -6.94 -1.03
C SER A 76 12.03 -5.81 -1.14
N HIS A 77 11.90 -5.16 -2.30
CA HIS A 77 10.94 -4.07 -2.48
C HIS A 77 10.07 -4.27 -3.72
N TRP A 78 8.87 -3.73 -3.64
CA TRP A 78 7.89 -3.78 -4.70
C TRP A 78 6.94 -2.60 -4.66
N THR A 79 6.17 -2.44 -5.74
CA THR A 79 5.01 -1.55 -5.76
C THR A 79 3.73 -2.40 -5.62
N PRO A 80 3.01 -2.30 -4.49
CA PRO A 80 1.83 -3.13 -4.26
C PRO A 80 0.59 -2.66 -5.06
N ASN A 81 0.61 -1.41 -5.53
CA ASN A 81 -0.41 -0.83 -6.39
C ASN A 81 -0.02 -1.01 -7.87
N ILE A 82 -1.02 -1.14 -8.74
CA ILE A 82 -0.78 -1.55 -10.13
C ILE A 82 -0.71 -0.34 -11.05
N PHE A 83 0.28 -0.34 -11.93
CA PHE A 83 0.49 0.67 -12.96
C PHE A 83 -0.01 0.18 -14.32
N ARG A 84 -0.33 1.10 -15.23
CA ARG A 84 -0.85 0.72 -16.57
C ARG A 84 0.23 0.03 -17.41
N PHE A 85 1.47 0.49 -17.28
CA PHE A 85 2.63 -0.10 -17.93
C PHE A 85 3.88 0.09 -17.06
N GLY A 86 4.91 -0.71 -17.31
CA GLY A 86 6.26 -0.48 -16.80
C GLY A 86 7.25 -0.61 -17.95
N THR A 87 8.31 0.19 -17.94
CA THR A 87 9.34 0.18 -18.97
C THR A 87 10.71 0.46 -18.36
N TYR A 88 11.73 0.50 -19.19
CA TYR A 88 13.11 0.79 -18.79
C TYR A 88 13.64 2.01 -19.53
N ALA A 89 14.42 2.82 -18.82
CA ALA A 89 15.08 3.99 -19.41
C ALA A 89 16.31 3.60 -20.25
N ASP A 90 16.91 2.44 -19.97
CA ASP A 90 18.14 1.98 -20.59
C ASP A 90 17.92 0.71 -21.46
N ARG A 91 18.82 0.49 -22.41
CA ARG A 91 18.76 -0.66 -23.32
C ARG A 91 19.09 -1.99 -22.66
N ARG A 92 19.76 -1.98 -21.49
CA ARG A 92 20.02 -3.19 -20.72
C ARG A 92 18.81 -3.59 -19.86
N CYS A 93 17.75 -2.78 -19.89
CA CYS A 93 16.48 -3.05 -19.21
C CYS A 93 16.65 -3.20 -17.69
N HIS A 94 17.41 -2.31 -17.07
CA HIS A 94 17.66 -2.33 -15.63
C HIS A 94 17.00 -1.14 -14.92
N VAL A 95 17.05 0.04 -15.50
CA VAL A 95 16.59 1.30 -14.89
C VAL A 95 15.09 1.46 -15.11
N LEU A 96 14.32 1.24 -14.05
CA LEU A 96 12.86 1.24 -14.04
C LEU A 96 12.28 2.62 -14.36
N LYS A 97 11.25 2.64 -15.21
CA LYS A 97 10.48 3.83 -15.56
C LYS A 97 8.98 3.53 -15.62
N GLY A 98 8.17 4.52 -15.26
CA GLY A 98 6.70 4.44 -15.30
C GLY A 98 6.04 4.19 -13.94
N HIS A 99 6.78 4.25 -12.82
CA HIS A 99 6.21 4.12 -11.47
C HIS A 99 5.69 5.46 -10.91
N SER A 100 5.17 6.35 -11.76
CA SER A 100 4.61 7.65 -11.40
C SER A 100 3.10 7.59 -11.15
N GLU A 101 2.58 8.47 -10.29
CA GLU A 101 1.15 8.48 -9.88
C GLU A 101 0.19 8.61 -11.07
N ASP A 102 0.58 9.34 -12.12
CA ASP A 102 -0.21 9.52 -13.34
C ASP A 102 -0.37 8.21 -14.15
N ASN A 103 0.52 7.24 -13.92
CA ASN A 103 0.49 5.92 -14.52
C ASN A 103 -0.18 4.86 -13.64
N LEU A 104 -0.66 5.20 -12.43
CA LEU A 104 -1.43 4.27 -11.61
C LEU A 104 -2.69 3.81 -12.34
N LYS A 105 -2.85 2.51 -12.50
CA LYS A 105 -4.03 1.87 -13.08
C LYS A 105 -5.07 1.61 -12.00
N GLN A 106 -4.64 1.07 -10.87
CA GLN A 106 -5.52 0.72 -9.76
C GLN A 106 -4.77 0.81 -8.43
N ILE A 107 -5.48 1.23 -7.40
CA ILE A 107 -4.98 1.30 -6.03
C ILE A 107 -5.63 0.13 -5.28
N ASN A 108 -4.80 -0.73 -4.71
CA ASN A 108 -5.19 -1.93 -3.99
C ASN A 108 -4.98 -1.78 -2.47
N THR A 109 -4.02 -0.96 -2.05
CA THR A 109 -3.63 -0.88 -0.65
C THR A 109 -3.02 0.47 -0.32
N PHE A 110 -3.17 0.86 0.95
CA PHE A 110 -2.39 1.92 1.59
C PHE A 110 -1.31 1.32 2.47
N VAL A 111 -0.17 2.01 2.59
CA VAL A 111 0.95 1.56 3.43
C VAL A 111 1.38 2.70 4.35
N VAL A 112 1.47 2.38 5.64
CA VAL A 112 2.03 3.22 6.69
C VAL A 112 3.40 2.66 7.06
N ASP A 113 4.44 3.47 6.91
CA ASP A 113 5.83 3.10 7.15
C ASP A 113 6.30 3.76 8.46
N ALA A 114 6.73 2.95 9.42
CA ALA A 114 7.26 3.40 10.70
C ALA A 114 8.74 3.03 10.81
N ASP A 115 9.61 4.02 10.96
CA ASP A 115 11.06 3.85 11.04
C ASP A 115 11.58 4.22 12.44
N PHE A 116 12.13 3.22 13.13
CA PHE A 116 12.67 3.34 14.49
C PHE A 116 14.19 3.47 14.50
N GLY A 117 14.84 3.41 13.33
CA GLY A 117 16.30 3.41 13.22
C GLY A 117 16.94 2.25 13.98
N SER A 118 17.96 2.55 14.78
CA SER A 118 18.65 1.56 15.63
C SER A 118 17.87 1.15 16.87
N GLY A 119 16.80 1.87 17.22
CA GLY A 119 15.97 1.63 18.41
C GLY A 119 14.73 0.77 18.12
N LYS A 120 14.71 0.01 17.03
CA LYS A 120 13.57 -0.81 16.63
C LYS A 120 13.18 -1.80 17.74
N PRO A 121 11.95 -1.75 18.27
CA PRO A 121 11.48 -2.75 19.23
C PRO A 121 11.26 -4.09 18.53
N SER A 122 11.25 -5.18 19.29
CA SER A 122 10.74 -6.45 18.76
C SER A 122 9.24 -6.34 18.46
N TYR A 123 8.78 -7.14 17.49
CA TYR A 123 7.36 -7.21 17.18
C TYR A 123 6.59 -7.86 18.33
N ASP A 124 5.48 -7.25 18.73
CA ASP A 124 4.51 -7.78 19.69
C ASP A 124 3.10 -7.23 19.44
N THR A 125 2.12 -7.71 20.21
CA THR A 125 0.72 -7.25 20.10
C THR A 125 0.57 -5.77 20.46
N ALA A 126 1.39 -5.24 21.36
CA ALA A 126 1.33 -3.83 21.73
C ALA A 126 1.73 -2.93 20.55
N LEU A 127 2.72 -3.34 19.77
CA LEU A 127 3.12 -2.68 18.53
C LEU A 127 2.05 -2.80 17.45
N LEU A 128 1.45 -3.98 17.27
CA LEU A 128 0.32 -4.16 16.35
C LEU A 128 -0.81 -3.18 16.67
N ASN A 129 -1.15 -3.04 17.94
CA ASN A 129 -2.23 -2.15 18.40
C ASN A 129 -1.99 -0.68 18.02
N LYS A 130 -0.74 -0.25 17.85
CA LYS A 130 -0.42 1.11 17.40
C LYS A 130 -0.79 1.37 15.95
N PHE A 131 -0.97 0.31 15.15
CA PHE A 131 -1.46 0.39 13.78
C PHE A 131 -2.97 0.20 13.68
N ILE A 132 -3.70 0.02 14.78
CA ILE A 132 -5.15 -0.11 14.76
C ILE A 132 -5.75 1.27 15.02
N LEU A 133 -6.67 1.71 14.16
CA LEU A 133 -7.30 3.02 14.28
C LEU A 133 -8.79 2.87 14.60
N ASN A 134 -9.35 3.75 15.43
CA ASN A 134 -10.79 3.80 15.61
C ASN A 134 -11.45 4.45 14.39
N GLN A 135 -12.36 3.72 13.73
CA GLN A 135 -13.20 4.25 12.66
C GLN A 135 -14.38 5.02 13.26
N ASN A 136 -15.02 4.40 14.25
CA ASN A 136 -16.12 4.93 15.06
C ASN A 136 -16.17 4.15 16.39
N ASP A 137 -17.17 4.42 17.24
CA ASP A 137 -17.31 3.78 18.56
C ASP A 137 -17.48 2.24 18.53
N GLN A 138 -17.75 1.65 17.36
CA GLN A 138 -18.04 0.21 17.19
C GLN A 138 -17.11 -0.50 16.20
N GLN A 139 -16.27 0.23 15.48
CA GLN A 139 -15.48 -0.32 14.38
C GLN A 139 -14.07 0.25 14.39
N GLU A 140 -13.11 -0.66 14.17
CA GLU A 140 -11.69 -0.37 14.09
C GLU A 140 -11.19 -0.66 12.67
N LEU A 141 -10.27 0.19 12.19
CA LEU A 141 -9.48 -0.03 11.00
C LEU A 141 -8.21 -0.78 11.40
N TRP A 142 -8.22 -2.09 11.20
CA TRP A 142 -7.06 -2.95 11.41
C TRP A 142 -6.16 -2.97 10.17
N PRO A 143 -4.83 -3.09 10.31
CA PRO A 143 -4.01 -3.46 9.17
C PRO A 143 -4.36 -4.88 8.73
N THR A 144 -4.33 -5.14 7.42
CA THR A 144 -4.46 -6.50 6.86
C THR A 144 -3.16 -7.27 7.04
N LEU A 145 -2.03 -6.57 6.97
CA LEU A 145 -0.69 -7.14 6.97
C LEU A 145 0.27 -6.19 7.68
N VAL A 146 1.16 -6.71 8.52
CA VAL A 146 2.30 -5.97 9.07
C VAL A 146 3.57 -6.69 8.69
N LEU A 147 4.50 -5.95 8.08
CA LEU A 147 5.81 -6.43 7.67
C LEU A 147 6.91 -5.80 8.52
N GLU A 148 7.88 -6.61 8.92
CA GLU A 148 9.13 -6.15 9.49
C GLU A 148 10.05 -5.61 8.39
N THR A 149 10.69 -4.48 8.67
CA THR A 149 11.78 -3.92 7.87
C THR A 149 13.06 -3.89 8.70
N PRO A 150 14.24 -3.65 8.08
CA PRO A 150 15.50 -3.59 8.84
C PRO A 150 15.47 -2.59 10.00
N HIS A 151 14.78 -1.46 9.83
CA HIS A 151 14.75 -0.36 10.81
C HIS A 151 13.36 -0.06 11.37
N GLY A 152 12.33 -0.79 10.95
CA GLY A 152 11.00 -0.61 11.51
C GLY A 152 9.96 -1.56 10.95
N TYR A 153 8.77 -1.04 10.67
CA TYR A 153 7.60 -1.83 10.31
C TYR A 153 6.74 -1.12 9.26
N GLN A 154 6.11 -1.91 8.40
CA GLN A 154 5.16 -1.44 7.39
C GLN A 154 3.81 -2.10 7.57
N ALA A 155 2.79 -1.29 7.84
CA ALA A 155 1.40 -1.73 7.97
C ALA A 155 0.63 -1.46 6.67
N TYR A 156 0.04 -2.52 6.12
CA TYR A 156 -0.75 -2.50 4.91
C TYR A 156 -2.23 -2.54 5.25
N TYR A 157 -2.98 -1.60 4.69
CA TYR A 157 -4.44 -1.55 4.73
C TYR A 157 -4.95 -1.88 3.33
N VAL A 158 -5.24 -3.16 3.11
CA VAL A 158 -5.64 -3.69 1.81
C VAL A 158 -7.12 -3.43 1.60
N LEU A 159 -7.47 -2.96 0.41
CA LEU A 159 -8.85 -2.71 0.05
C LEU A 159 -9.56 -4.03 -0.26
N ASP A 160 -10.86 -4.13 0.02
CA ASP A 160 -11.65 -5.29 -0.37
C ASP A 160 -11.84 -5.37 -1.90
N ARG A 161 -11.88 -4.19 -2.54
CA ARG A 161 -12.03 -3.95 -3.96
C ARG A 161 -11.04 -2.88 -4.44
N PRO A 162 -10.36 -3.11 -5.59
CA PRO A 162 -9.41 -2.14 -6.12
C PRO A 162 -10.11 -0.87 -6.59
N VAL A 163 -9.48 0.27 -6.32
CA VAL A 163 -9.92 1.58 -6.84
C VAL A 163 -9.28 1.81 -8.19
N PHE A 164 -10.07 1.74 -9.26
CA PHE A 164 -9.59 1.99 -10.61
C PHE A 164 -9.37 3.48 -10.87
N VAL A 165 -8.19 3.81 -11.37
CA VAL A 165 -7.81 5.18 -11.67
C VAL A 165 -8.19 5.50 -13.11
N ARG A 166 -9.15 6.43 -13.25
CA ARG A 166 -9.54 7.03 -14.52
C ARG A 166 -9.23 8.52 -14.51
N ARG A 167 -8.79 9.02 -15.67
CA ARG A 167 -8.55 10.43 -15.91
C ARG A 167 -9.85 11.12 -16.29
N THR A 168 -10.10 12.28 -15.68
CA THR A 168 -11.23 13.15 -16.00
C THR A 168 -10.67 14.53 -16.31
N GLY A 169 -10.61 14.90 -17.60
CA GLY A 169 -9.84 16.06 -18.04
C GLY A 169 -8.35 15.89 -17.70
N ASP A 170 -7.75 16.88 -17.04
CA ASP A 170 -6.35 16.81 -16.60
C ASP A 170 -6.19 16.21 -15.19
N GLN A 171 -7.30 15.86 -14.54
CA GLN A 171 -7.30 15.42 -13.15
C GLN A 171 -7.36 13.89 -13.01
N LEU A 172 -6.89 13.41 -11.86
CA LEU A 172 -6.99 12.02 -11.42
C LEU A 172 -7.74 11.98 -10.08
N PRO A 173 -9.08 12.11 -10.08
CA PRO A 173 -9.86 12.26 -8.85
C PRO A 173 -9.65 11.12 -7.85
N ALA A 174 -9.53 9.88 -8.35
CA ALA A 174 -9.26 8.71 -7.53
C ALA A 174 -7.91 8.79 -6.81
N VAL A 175 -6.86 9.25 -7.50
CA VAL A 175 -5.53 9.45 -6.90
C VAL A 175 -5.59 10.56 -5.85
N THR A 176 -6.23 11.69 -6.16
CA THR A 176 -6.40 12.80 -5.21
C THR A 176 -7.13 12.36 -3.93
N ALA A 177 -8.23 11.60 -4.07
CA ALA A 177 -8.97 11.07 -2.93
C ALA A 177 -8.13 10.06 -2.12
N ALA A 178 -7.43 9.15 -2.80
CA ALA A 178 -6.61 8.13 -2.17
C ALA A 178 -5.41 8.72 -1.42
N LYS A 179 -4.82 9.82 -1.90
CA LYS A 179 -3.76 10.54 -1.17
C LYS A 179 -4.26 11.08 0.16
N ARG A 180 -5.45 11.68 0.19
CA ARG A 180 -6.08 12.16 1.44
C ARG A 180 -6.31 11.03 2.44
N VAL A 181 -6.79 9.88 1.97
CA VAL A 181 -6.92 8.67 2.81
C VAL A 181 -5.55 8.22 3.34
N SER A 182 -4.53 8.15 2.48
CA SER A 182 -3.17 7.78 2.89
C SER A 182 -2.59 8.73 3.92
N GLU A 183 -2.77 10.04 3.74
CA GLU A 183 -2.33 11.08 4.67
C GLU A 183 -3.05 10.96 6.01
N ALA A 184 -4.37 10.75 6.00
CA ALA A 184 -5.17 10.58 7.20
C ALA A 184 -4.79 9.32 8.00
N LEU A 185 -4.59 8.18 7.32
CA LEU A 185 -4.11 6.95 7.96
C LEU A 185 -2.75 7.18 8.65
N ARG A 186 -1.79 7.79 7.95
CA ARG A 186 -0.46 8.06 8.51
C ARG A 186 -0.52 9.04 9.67
N ALA A 187 -1.28 10.12 9.53
CA ALA A 187 -1.44 11.12 10.59
C ALA A 187 -2.13 10.54 11.83
N ALA A 188 -3.10 9.63 11.64
CA ALA A 188 -3.77 8.95 12.74
C ALA A 188 -2.83 7.99 13.48
N VAL A 189 -2.10 7.12 12.75
CA VAL A 189 -1.12 6.20 13.35
C VAL A 189 0.01 6.97 14.03
N ALA A 190 0.45 8.08 13.45
CA ALA A 190 1.51 8.93 14.01
C ALA A 190 1.20 9.49 15.41
N LYS A 191 -0.08 9.53 15.82
CA LYS A 191 -0.47 9.95 17.18
C LYS A 191 0.08 9.01 18.25
N ASP A 192 0.01 7.70 18.00
CA ASP A 192 0.47 6.66 18.93
C ASP A 192 1.85 6.08 18.57
N LEU A 193 2.28 6.33 17.32
CA LEU A 193 3.56 5.91 16.78
C LEU A 193 4.27 7.04 16.00
N PRO A 194 4.95 7.97 16.70
CA PRO A 194 5.61 9.13 16.10
C PRO A 194 6.71 8.80 15.07
N GLN A 195 7.16 7.54 15.02
CA GLN A 195 8.13 7.00 14.06
C GLN A 195 7.57 6.88 12.64
N VAL A 196 6.27 7.10 12.44
CA VAL A 196 5.65 7.09 11.11
C VAL A 196 6.18 8.22 10.24
N ASP A 197 6.66 7.89 9.04
CA ASP A 197 7.00 8.88 8.02
C ASP A 197 5.73 9.36 7.30
N VAL A 198 5.22 10.51 7.74
CA VAL A 198 4.05 11.17 7.13
C VAL A 198 4.34 11.71 5.72
N GLY A 199 5.61 11.95 5.38
CA GLY A 199 6.06 12.50 4.09
C GLY A 199 6.42 11.46 3.03
N ALA A 200 6.36 10.16 3.38
CA ALA A 200 6.69 9.08 2.47
C ALA A 200 5.83 9.11 1.19
N ASN A 201 6.31 8.48 0.11
CA ASN A 201 5.49 8.35 -1.10
C ASN A 201 4.24 7.50 -0.82
N HIS A 202 3.06 7.89 -1.32
CA HIS A 202 1.79 7.18 -1.07
C HIS A 202 1.69 5.84 -1.81
N PHE A 203 2.23 5.77 -3.02
CA PHE A 203 2.03 4.65 -3.96
C PHE A 203 3.33 4.14 -4.57
N GLY A 204 4.47 4.43 -3.91
CA GLY A 204 5.81 4.09 -4.35
C GLY A 204 6.22 2.67 -3.98
N PHE A 205 7.51 2.51 -3.72
CA PHE A 205 8.08 1.22 -3.34
C PHE A 205 7.99 0.99 -1.83
N PHE A 206 7.53 -0.21 -1.48
CA PHE A 206 7.42 -0.70 -0.10
C PHE A 206 8.09 -2.07 0.01
N ARG A 207 8.23 -2.58 1.24
CA ARG A 207 8.78 -3.90 1.52
C ARG A 207 7.89 -4.98 0.90
N LYS A 208 8.47 -5.89 0.13
CA LYS A 208 7.73 -7.04 -0.40
C LYS A 208 7.53 -8.09 0.72
N PRO A 209 6.35 -8.71 0.85
CA PRO A 209 6.16 -9.82 1.77
C PRO A 209 7.14 -10.98 1.47
N SER A 210 7.70 -11.55 2.53
CA SER A 210 8.47 -12.81 2.53
C SER A 210 8.20 -13.58 3.81
N GLU A 211 8.47 -14.88 3.82
CA GLU A 211 8.28 -15.74 5.00
C GLU A 211 9.04 -15.24 6.24
N GLU A 212 10.15 -14.53 6.03
CA GLU A 212 10.98 -13.99 7.12
C GLU A 212 10.46 -12.67 7.72
N ASN A 213 9.61 -11.94 7.00
CA ASN A 213 9.26 -10.58 7.38
C ASN A 213 7.77 -10.34 7.67
N VAL A 214 6.91 -11.33 7.45
CA VAL A 214 5.49 -11.22 7.78
C VAL A 214 5.32 -11.38 9.30
N CYS A 215 4.95 -10.30 10.00
CA CYS A 215 4.68 -10.32 11.43
C CYS A 215 3.20 -10.62 11.74
N PHE A 216 2.31 -10.14 10.88
CA PHE A 216 0.86 -10.29 11.01
C PHE A 216 0.24 -10.35 9.63
N PHE A 217 -0.71 -11.26 9.43
CA PHE A 217 -1.52 -11.31 8.22
C PHE A 217 -2.90 -11.88 8.55
N GLU A 218 -3.94 -11.11 8.29
CA GLU A 218 -5.34 -11.56 8.36
C GLU A 218 -6.07 -11.12 7.08
N PRO A 219 -6.24 -12.02 6.09
CA PRO A 219 -6.82 -11.68 4.79
C PRO A 219 -8.29 -11.23 4.86
N ALA A 220 -9.00 -11.48 5.97
CA ALA A 220 -10.35 -10.98 6.17
C ALA A 220 -10.40 -9.48 6.55
N LEU A 221 -9.32 -8.93 7.13
CA LEU A 221 -9.26 -7.54 7.57
C LEU A 221 -8.94 -6.62 6.38
N THR A 222 -9.93 -6.45 5.50
CA THR A 222 -9.86 -5.56 4.33
C THR A 222 -10.86 -4.42 4.43
N HIS A 223 -10.63 -3.37 3.66
CA HIS A 223 -11.33 -2.10 3.81
C HIS A 223 -12.08 -1.69 2.55
N ASP A 224 -13.32 -1.21 2.71
CA ASP A 224 -14.01 -0.51 1.63
C ASP A 224 -13.43 0.91 1.49
N PHE A 225 -13.13 1.34 0.27
CA PHE A 225 -12.54 2.65 0.04
C PHE A 225 -13.48 3.81 0.41
N GLY A 226 -14.79 3.66 0.20
CA GLY A 226 -15.79 4.66 0.57
C GLY A 226 -15.83 4.87 2.08
N ASP A 227 -15.79 3.79 2.85
CA ASP A 227 -15.72 3.85 4.32
C ASP A 227 -14.46 4.59 4.80
N LEU A 228 -13.31 4.33 4.19
CA LEU A 228 -12.07 5.06 4.48
C LEU A 228 -12.16 6.55 4.09
N GLN A 229 -12.82 6.88 2.99
CA GLN A 229 -13.04 8.28 2.58
C GLN A 229 -13.95 9.00 3.57
N ASP A 230 -15.02 8.36 4.05
CA ASP A 230 -15.94 8.95 5.01
C ASP A 230 -15.29 9.12 6.38
N TRP A 231 -14.53 8.12 6.83
CA TRP A 231 -13.68 8.24 8.01
C TRP A 231 -12.70 9.41 7.89
N THR A 232 -12.03 9.56 6.74
CA THR A 232 -11.10 10.66 6.49
C THR A 232 -11.78 12.03 6.60
N LYS A 233 -13.00 12.18 6.06
CA LYS A 233 -13.77 13.43 6.19
C LYS A 233 -14.09 13.74 7.66
N LEU A 234 -14.47 12.74 8.45
CA LEU A 234 -14.73 12.91 9.88
C LEU A 234 -13.49 13.36 10.63
N GLN A 235 -12.32 12.75 10.36
CA GLN A 235 -11.05 13.18 10.94
C GLN A 235 -10.77 14.67 10.64
N HIS A 236 -10.92 15.11 9.40
CA HIS A 236 -10.71 16.53 9.06
C HIS A 236 -11.68 17.48 9.78
N LEU A 237 -12.95 17.09 9.96
CA LEU A 237 -13.94 17.89 10.66
C LEU A 237 -13.61 18.04 12.16
N THR A 238 -13.13 16.97 12.81
CA THR A 238 -12.72 17.01 14.22
C THR A 238 -11.47 17.87 14.41
N PHE A 239 -10.45 17.75 13.54
CA PHE A 239 -9.27 18.61 13.58
C PHE A 239 -9.59 20.12 13.43
N HIS A 240 -10.60 20.47 12.62
CA HIS A 240 -11.04 21.87 12.48
C HIS A 240 -11.89 22.37 13.65
N HIS A 241 -12.56 21.48 14.38
CA HIS A 241 -13.32 21.83 15.58
C HIS A 241 -12.37 22.17 16.75
N ASP A 242 -11.33 21.36 16.97
CA ASP A 242 -10.35 21.57 18.04
C ASP A 242 -9.55 22.87 17.85
N ASN A 243 -9.26 23.25 16.60
CA ASN A 243 -8.60 24.52 16.29
C ASN A 243 -9.50 25.76 16.44
N LYS A 244 -10.84 25.61 16.39
CA LYS A 244 -11.78 26.72 16.66
C LYS A 244 -12.02 26.94 18.14
N ALA A 245 -11.87 25.92 18.98
CA ALA A 245 -11.99 26.04 20.43
C ALA A 245 -10.86 26.86 21.09
N HIS A 246 -9.80 27.20 20.35
CA HIS A 246 -8.64 27.96 20.85
C HIS A 246 -8.65 29.48 20.56
N TYR A 247 -9.73 30.01 19.96
CA TYR A 247 -9.92 31.47 19.87
C TYR A 247 -10.92 31.92 20.94
N PRO A 248 -10.49 32.51 22.06
CA PRO A 248 -11.43 33.20 22.92
C PRO A 248 -12.04 34.36 22.13
N VAL A 249 -13.35 34.31 21.95
CA VAL A 249 -14.15 35.45 21.53
C VAL A 249 -13.87 36.56 22.55
N LYS A 250 -13.06 37.55 22.18
CA LYS A 250 -12.99 38.79 22.95
C LYS A 250 -14.35 39.45 22.81
N GLN A 251 -15.11 39.35 23.89
CA GLN A 251 -16.28 40.16 24.16
C GLN A 251 -15.93 41.62 23.88
N THR A 252 -16.68 42.19 22.95
CA THR A 252 -16.79 43.63 22.77
C THR A 252 -17.41 44.21 24.03
N ASP A 253 -16.69 45.06 24.73
CA ASP A 253 -17.30 46.12 25.53
C ASP A 253 -16.63 47.43 25.14
N GLN A 254 -17.45 48.27 24.51
CA GLN A 254 -17.25 49.69 24.30
C GLN A 254 -17.22 50.43 25.66
N PRO A 255 -16.66 51.64 25.69
CA PRO A 255 -17.54 52.80 25.48
C PRO A 255 -17.26 53.58 24.20
#